data_AF-A0A8H3EXF4-F1
#
_entry.id   AF-A0A8H3EXF4-F1
#
_cell.length_a   1.000
_cell.length_b   1.000
_cell.length_c   1.000
_cell.angle_alpha   90.00
_cell.angle_beta   90.00
_cell.angle_gamma   90.00
#
_symmetry.space_group_name_H-M   'P 1'
#
loop_
_entity.id
_entity.type
_entity.pdbx_description
1 polymer ?
#
loop_
_entity_poly.entity_id
_entity_poly.type
_entity_poly.pdbx_seq_one_letter_code
_entity_poly.pdbx_strand_id
1 'polypeptide(L)'
;MPGRGGRNRTKNPFYYWNHVASTKPDAQALAARLGLEFPTADEGFRGGLIYPTRRLIATGEDNPDNFTTLLGPLWTSIEEGIIKETRIEVLLRPPPGSPSHAVSKHLDAGCPRWTPRAPNAEEESEINKVQDMQSKVARQLGSRKDVDKTDMRALIASLGDNWVEGLPALEAAMNSTNQDVSL
;
A
#
# COMPACT_ATOMS: atom_id res chain seq x y z
N MET A 1 23.44 5.64 -38.65
CA MET A 1 23.01 6.12 -37.31
C MET A 1 21.90 5.20 -36.82
N PRO A 2 22.05 4.47 -35.70
CA PRO A 2 20.95 3.67 -35.18
C PRO A 2 19.97 4.59 -34.43
N GLY A 3 18.69 4.52 -34.82
CA GLY A 3 17.61 5.30 -34.22
C GLY A 3 17.45 4.97 -32.74
N ARG A 4 17.40 6.00 -31.89
CA ARG A 4 17.01 5.86 -30.49
C ARG A 4 15.57 5.35 -30.45
N GLY A 5 15.40 4.07 -30.11
CA GLY A 5 14.10 3.50 -29.78
C GLY A 5 13.46 4.31 -28.66
N GLY A 6 12.47 5.13 -29.01
CA GLY A 6 11.71 5.90 -28.05
C GLY A 6 11.03 4.94 -27.09
N ARG A 7 11.51 4.86 -25.85
CA ARG A 7 10.77 4.21 -24.76
C ARG A 7 9.37 4.84 -24.75
N ASN A 8 8.36 4.05 -25.09
CA ASN A 8 6.99 4.51 -25.20
C ASN A 8 6.49 4.89 -23.79
N ARG A 9 6.65 6.17 -23.42
CA ARG A 9 6.39 6.70 -22.07
C ARG A 9 4.95 6.48 -21.63
N THR A 10 4.01 6.38 -22.57
CA THR A 10 2.59 6.10 -22.29
C THR A 10 2.35 4.71 -21.72
N LYS A 11 3.34 3.82 -21.78
CA LYS A 11 3.26 2.50 -21.16
C LYS A 11 3.80 2.46 -19.72
N ASN A 12 4.45 3.52 -19.24
CA ASN A 12 4.88 3.57 -17.84
C ASN A 12 3.68 3.89 -16.94
N PRO A 13 3.39 3.09 -15.90
CA PRO A 13 2.19 3.29 -15.08
C PRO A 13 2.14 4.62 -14.33
N PHE A 14 3.29 5.13 -13.85
CA PHE A 14 3.37 6.47 -13.27
C PHE A 14 2.99 7.54 -14.29
N TYR A 15 3.57 7.48 -15.49
CA TYR A 15 3.22 8.43 -16.55
C TYR A 15 1.75 8.31 -16.95
N TYR A 16 1.23 7.08 -17.06
CA TYR A 16 -0.16 6.83 -17.43
C TYR A 16 -1.14 7.44 -16.41
N TRP A 17 -0.93 7.16 -15.12
CA TRP A 17 -1.76 7.73 -14.04
C TRP A 17 -1.74 9.27 -14.03
N ASN A 18 -0.55 9.87 -14.16
CA ASN A 18 -0.38 11.32 -14.06
C ASN A 18 -0.82 12.10 -15.31
N HIS A 19 -0.85 11.48 -16.50
CA HIS A 19 -1.03 12.22 -17.76
C HIS A 19 -2.03 11.64 -18.74
N VAL A 20 -2.38 10.35 -18.63
CA VAL A 20 -3.21 9.66 -19.62
C VAL A 20 -4.57 9.32 -19.05
N ALA A 21 -4.64 8.74 -17.85
CA ALA A 21 -5.87 8.22 -17.26
C ALA A 21 -6.97 9.30 -17.17
N SER A 22 -6.62 10.52 -16.76
CA SER A 22 -7.57 11.65 -16.67
C SER A 22 -8.21 12.05 -18.00
N THR A 23 -7.67 11.62 -19.14
CA THR A 23 -8.22 11.90 -20.49
C THR A 23 -9.15 10.80 -21.01
N LYS A 24 -9.27 9.69 -20.30
CA LYS A 24 -10.01 8.51 -20.73
C LYS A 24 -11.40 8.48 -20.07
N PRO A 25 -12.51 8.46 -20.82
CA PRO A 25 -13.85 8.52 -20.24
C PRO A 25 -14.17 7.37 -19.26
N ASP A 26 -13.69 6.17 -19.55
CA ASP A 26 -13.82 4.99 -18.68
C ASP A 26 -13.02 5.15 -17.37
N ALA A 27 -11.80 5.68 -17.44
CA ALA A 27 -11.02 5.99 -16.25
C ALA A 27 -11.64 7.11 -15.42
N GLN A 28 -12.21 8.14 -16.05
CA GLN A 28 -12.96 9.19 -15.35
C GLN A 28 -14.18 8.64 -14.62
N ALA A 29 -14.96 7.79 -15.29
CA ALA A 29 -16.13 7.15 -14.69
C ALA A 29 -15.73 6.23 -13.52
N LEU A 30 -14.66 5.46 -13.68
CA LEU A 30 -14.12 4.61 -12.62
C LEU A 30 -13.60 5.45 -11.44
N ALA A 31 -12.82 6.50 -11.70
CA ALA A 31 -12.32 7.40 -10.65
C ALA A 31 -13.45 8.04 -9.86
N ALA A 32 -14.50 8.54 -10.54
CA ALA A 32 -15.68 9.09 -9.86
C ALA A 32 -16.38 8.04 -8.98
N ARG A 33 -16.56 6.81 -9.47
CA ARG A 33 -17.15 5.71 -8.68
C ARG A 33 -16.32 5.35 -7.45
N LEU A 34 -15.00 5.46 -7.56
CA LEU A 34 -14.04 5.16 -6.50
C LEU A 34 -13.77 6.37 -5.57
N GLY A 35 -14.31 7.55 -5.86
CA GLY A 35 -13.98 8.80 -5.15
C GLY A 35 -12.52 9.21 -5.31
N LEU A 36 -11.90 8.89 -6.45
CA LEU A 36 -10.53 9.28 -6.79
C LEU A 36 -10.50 10.65 -7.48
N GLU A 37 -9.50 11.43 -7.13
CA GLU A 37 -9.11 12.64 -7.84
C GLU A 37 -7.85 12.35 -8.67
N PHE A 38 -7.85 12.75 -9.94
CA PHE A 38 -6.63 12.64 -10.74
C PHE A 38 -5.61 13.69 -10.31
N PRO A 39 -4.30 13.38 -10.38
CA PRO A 39 -3.26 14.35 -10.10
C PRO A 39 -3.40 15.59 -10.99
N THR A 40 -3.28 16.77 -10.39
CA THR A 40 -3.14 18.03 -11.13
C THR A 40 -1.66 18.38 -11.29
N ALA A 41 -1.33 19.31 -12.19
CA ALA A 41 0.06 19.72 -12.43
C ALA A 41 0.73 20.36 -11.20
N ASP A 42 -0.08 20.94 -10.30
CA ASP A 42 0.38 21.69 -9.12
C ASP A 42 0.34 20.84 -7.83
N GLU A 43 -0.35 19.70 -7.87
CA GLU A 43 -0.40 18.77 -6.74
C GLU A 43 0.82 17.87 -6.74
N GLY A 44 1.63 18.00 -5.70
CA GLY A 44 2.63 17.00 -5.35
C GLY A 44 2.00 15.62 -5.28
N PHE A 45 2.72 14.64 -5.82
CA PHE A 45 2.43 13.20 -5.84
C PHE A 45 1.59 12.74 -4.64
N ARG A 46 0.26 12.61 -4.82
CA ARG A 46 -0.71 12.09 -3.82
C ARG A 46 -0.45 10.61 -3.53
N GLY A 47 0.70 10.25 -2.96
CA GLY A 47 1.12 8.86 -2.74
C GLY A 47 1.38 8.06 -4.02
N GLY A 48 1.34 8.68 -5.19
CA GLY A 48 1.68 8.04 -6.46
C GLY A 48 0.71 6.97 -6.89
N LEU A 49 1.24 5.81 -7.23
CA LEU A 49 0.45 4.64 -7.62
C LEU A 49 -0.20 3.95 -6.42
N ILE A 50 0.26 4.21 -5.18
CA ILE A 50 -0.37 3.66 -3.97
C ILE A 50 -1.78 4.20 -3.85
N TYR A 51 -2.03 5.47 -4.14
CA TYR A 51 -3.37 6.07 -4.01
C TYR A 51 -4.46 5.39 -4.86
N PRO A 52 -4.34 5.29 -6.20
CA PRO A 52 -5.32 4.58 -7.02
C PRO A 52 -5.35 3.07 -6.70
N THR A 53 -4.21 2.45 -6.41
CA THR A 53 -4.13 1.02 -6.04
C THR A 53 -4.90 0.73 -4.75
N ARG A 54 -4.63 1.50 -3.71
CA ARG A 54 -5.29 1.39 -2.41
C ARG A 54 -6.78 1.60 -2.53
N ARG A 55 -7.21 2.56 -3.37
CA ARG A 55 -8.64 2.79 -3.54
C ARG A 55 -9.34 1.62 -4.22
N LEU A 56 -8.75 1.05 -5.27
CA LEU A 56 -9.29 -0.16 -5.90
C LEU A 56 -9.45 -1.29 -4.89
N ILE A 57 -8.43 -1.53 -4.07
CA ILE A 57 -8.43 -2.59 -3.05
C ILE A 57 -9.48 -2.30 -1.97
N ALA A 58 -9.50 -1.08 -1.41
CA ALA A 58 -10.40 -0.69 -0.32
C ALA A 58 -11.88 -0.78 -0.73
N THR A 59 -12.22 -0.58 -2.00
CA THR A 59 -13.58 -0.72 -2.51
C THR A 59 -13.90 -2.12 -3.03
N GLY A 60 -12.93 -3.04 -3.04
CA GLY A 60 -13.10 -4.40 -3.60
C GLY A 60 -13.20 -4.42 -5.13
N GLU A 61 -12.60 -3.44 -5.80
CA GLU A 61 -12.59 -3.28 -7.26
C GLU A 61 -11.21 -3.56 -7.86
N ASP A 62 -10.30 -4.20 -7.11
CA ASP A 62 -8.94 -4.58 -7.50
C ASP A 62 -8.91 -5.78 -8.46
N ASN A 63 -9.36 -5.57 -9.69
CA ASN A 63 -9.29 -6.54 -10.78
C ASN A 63 -8.39 -6.03 -11.93
N PRO A 64 -7.88 -6.93 -12.80
CA PRO A 64 -6.98 -6.57 -13.89
C PRO A 64 -7.49 -5.49 -14.84
N ASP A 65 -8.79 -5.47 -15.12
CA ASP A 65 -9.39 -4.50 -16.04
C ASP A 65 -9.36 -3.10 -15.43
N ASN A 66 -9.79 -2.97 -14.18
CA ASN A 66 -9.76 -1.68 -13.47
C ASN A 66 -8.32 -1.17 -13.24
N PHE A 67 -7.37 -2.06 -12.94
CA PHE A 67 -5.96 -1.68 -12.87
C PHE A 67 -5.45 -1.18 -14.23
N THR A 68 -5.81 -1.86 -15.32
CA THR A 68 -5.45 -1.44 -16.68
C THR A 68 -6.07 -0.08 -17.03
N THR A 69 -7.32 0.16 -16.63
CA THR A 69 -8.02 1.42 -16.87
C THR A 69 -7.33 2.60 -16.18
N LEU A 70 -6.92 2.47 -14.92
CA LEU A 70 -6.32 3.58 -14.16
C LEU A 70 -4.79 3.70 -14.34
N LEU A 71 -4.09 2.57 -14.46
CA LEU A 71 -2.63 2.50 -14.41
C LEU A 71 -2.00 2.12 -15.75
N GLY A 72 -2.81 1.80 -16.76
CA GLY A 72 -2.37 1.47 -18.10
C GLY A 72 -2.01 0.00 -18.30
N PRO A 73 -1.71 -0.41 -19.55
CA PRO A 73 -1.58 -1.82 -19.92
C PRO A 73 -0.34 -2.53 -19.37
N LEU A 74 0.65 -1.80 -18.84
CA LEU A 74 1.79 -2.38 -18.14
C LEU A 74 1.69 -2.15 -16.64
N TRP A 75 0.48 -2.06 -16.07
CA TRP A 75 0.33 -1.95 -14.62
C TRP A 75 0.98 -3.11 -13.87
N THR A 76 1.13 -4.29 -14.49
CA THR A 76 1.86 -5.42 -13.92
C THR A 76 3.38 -5.20 -13.84
N SER A 77 3.91 -4.18 -14.52
CA SER A 77 5.30 -3.75 -14.34
C SER A 77 5.48 -2.85 -13.13
N ILE A 78 4.39 -2.37 -12.53
CA ILE A 78 4.44 -1.91 -11.14
C ILE A 78 4.82 -3.15 -10.35
N GLU A 79 5.84 -3.04 -9.50
CA GLU A 79 6.26 -4.15 -8.66
C GLU A 79 5.02 -4.75 -7.99
N GLU A 80 4.76 -6.04 -8.24
CA GLU A 80 3.69 -6.79 -7.57
C GLU A 80 3.72 -6.56 -6.05
N GLY A 81 4.91 -6.22 -5.50
CA GLY A 81 5.12 -5.74 -4.15
C GLY A 81 4.18 -4.63 -3.73
N ILE A 82 4.03 -3.53 -4.50
CA ILE A 82 3.16 -2.41 -4.11
C ILE A 82 1.70 -2.87 -3.95
N ILE A 83 1.20 -3.68 -4.88
CA ILE A 83 -0.18 -4.16 -4.83
C ILE A 83 -0.36 -5.12 -3.66
N LYS A 84 0.57 -6.07 -3.49
CA LYS A 84 0.55 -7.05 -2.39
C LYS A 84 0.62 -6.35 -1.03
N GLU A 85 1.59 -5.47 -0.83
CA GLU A 85 1.77 -4.69 0.41
C GLU A 85 0.54 -3.83 0.73
N THR A 86 0.07 -3.05 -0.25
CA THR A 86 -1.14 -2.21 -0.07
C THR A 86 -2.34 -3.07 0.31
N ARG A 87 -2.42 -4.28 -0.25
CA ARG A 87 -3.51 -5.19 0.03
C ARG A 87 -3.47 -5.75 1.45
N ILE A 88 -2.31 -6.18 1.92
CA ILE A 88 -2.13 -6.59 3.32
C ILE A 88 -2.44 -5.42 4.27
N GLU A 89 -1.96 -4.20 3.97
CA GLU A 89 -2.24 -3.03 4.79
C GLU A 89 -3.73 -2.68 4.87
N VAL A 90 -4.45 -2.69 3.73
CA VAL A 90 -5.90 -2.44 3.69
C VAL A 90 -6.66 -3.50 4.52
N LEU A 91 -6.24 -4.77 4.45
CA LEU A 91 -6.90 -5.84 5.19
C LEU A 91 -6.58 -5.80 6.70
N LEU A 92 -5.36 -5.41 7.08
CA LEU A 92 -4.95 -5.26 8.48
C LEU A 92 -5.68 -4.12 9.21
N ARG A 93 -6.11 -3.08 8.48
CA ARG A 93 -6.76 -1.87 9.01
C ARG A 93 -6.01 -1.26 10.21
N PRO A 94 -4.83 -0.65 9.96
CA PRO A 94 -4.00 -0.08 11.01
C PRO A 94 -4.79 0.87 11.93
N PRO A 95 -4.66 0.73 13.25
CA PRO A 95 -5.40 1.53 14.22
C PRO A 95 -4.90 2.97 14.24
N PRO A 96 -5.74 3.93 14.68
CA PRO A 96 -5.29 5.29 14.98
C PRO A 96 -4.03 5.31 15.85
N GLY A 97 -3.11 6.23 15.52
CA GLY A 97 -1.81 6.35 16.18
C GLY A 97 -0.71 5.44 15.63
N SER A 98 -1.00 4.56 14.68
CA SER A 98 0.05 3.85 13.93
C SER A 98 0.59 4.72 12.76
N PRO A 99 1.89 4.61 12.41
CA PRO A 99 2.45 5.27 11.22
C PRO A 99 1.63 5.00 9.95
N SER A 100 1.27 3.73 9.71
CA SER A 100 0.45 3.33 8.55
C SER A 100 -0.93 3.97 8.56
N HIS A 101 -1.57 4.10 9.73
CA HIS A 101 -2.86 4.81 9.82
C HIS A 101 -2.73 6.27 9.43
N ALA A 102 -1.67 6.94 9.87
CA ALA A 102 -1.45 8.35 9.60
C ALA A 102 -1.32 8.62 8.08
N VAL A 103 -0.61 7.75 7.35
CA VAL A 103 -0.53 7.78 5.88
C VAL A 103 -1.86 7.39 5.24
N SER A 104 -2.43 6.26 5.67
CA SER A 104 -3.69 5.69 5.15
C SER A 104 -4.84 6.69 5.23
N LYS A 105 -4.96 7.43 6.34
CA LYS A 105 -6.02 8.42 6.55
C LYS A 105 -6.10 9.46 5.43
N HIS A 106 -4.95 9.89 4.90
CA HIS A 106 -4.91 10.84 3.79
C HIS A 106 -5.27 10.19 2.46
N LEU A 107 -4.81 8.96 2.22
CA LEU A 107 -5.09 8.21 0.98
C LEU A 107 -6.56 7.74 0.91
N ASP A 108 -7.16 7.48 2.07
CA ASP A 108 -8.54 7.01 2.19
C ASP A 108 -9.56 8.15 2.27
N ALA A 109 -9.10 9.40 2.30
CA ALA A 109 -9.97 10.57 2.26
C ALA A 109 -10.88 10.55 1.02
N GLY A 110 -12.19 10.69 1.24
CA GLY A 110 -13.20 10.63 0.18
C GLY A 110 -13.50 9.23 -0.35
N CYS A 111 -13.02 8.16 0.31
CA CYS A 111 -13.39 6.79 -0.06
C CYS A 111 -14.89 6.55 0.16
N PRO A 112 -15.67 6.20 -0.87
CA PRO A 112 -17.13 6.15 -0.78
C PRO A 112 -17.63 4.93 0.02
N ARG A 113 -16.86 3.85 0.04
CA ARG A 113 -17.17 2.61 0.75
C ARG A 113 -15.91 1.84 1.07
N TRP A 114 -15.91 1.18 2.24
CA TRP A 114 -14.86 0.25 2.64
C TRP A 114 -15.37 -1.18 2.51
N THR A 115 -15.15 -1.77 1.34
CA THR A 115 -15.62 -3.12 0.99
C THR A 115 -14.52 -3.94 0.31
N PRO A 116 -13.33 -4.08 0.92
CA PRO A 116 -12.28 -4.89 0.34
C PRO A 116 -12.75 -6.34 0.21
N ARG A 117 -12.36 -7.03 -0.87
CA ARG A 117 -12.60 -8.47 -0.99
C ARG A 117 -11.89 -9.20 0.14
N ALA A 118 -12.45 -10.32 0.59
CA ALA A 118 -11.85 -11.18 1.61
C ALA A 118 -10.41 -11.60 1.21
N PRO A 119 -9.53 -11.84 2.20
CA PRO A 119 -8.21 -12.39 1.94
C PRO A 119 -8.31 -13.74 1.24
N ASN A 120 -7.38 -14.01 0.33
CA ASN A 120 -7.11 -15.38 -0.11
C ASN A 120 -6.15 -16.08 0.88
N ALA A 121 -5.85 -17.37 0.66
CA ALA A 121 -5.02 -18.15 1.57
C ALA A 121 -3.59 -17.60 1.75
N GLU A 122 -2.99 -17.03 0.71
CA GLU A 122 -1.66 -16.41 0.79
C GLU A 122 -1.73 -15.10 1.60
N GLU A 123 -2.70 -14.23 1.29
CA GLU A 123 -2.95 -12.99 2.01
C GLU A 123 -3.24 -13.24 3.50
N GLU A 124 -4.04 -14.27 3.81
CA GLU A 124 -4.37 -14.68 5.18
C GLU A 124 -3.11 -15.16 5.93
N SER A 125 -2.26 -15.94 5.27
CA SER A 125 -0.97 -16.36 5.83
C SER A 125 -0.09 -15.15 6.18
N GLU A 126 0.03 -14.18 5.27
CA GLU A 126 0.81 -12.95 5.51
C GLU A 126 0.21 -12.08 6.62
N ILE A 127 -1.11 -11.92 6.65
CA ILE A 127 -1.81 -11.20 7.73
C ILE A 127 -1.52 -11.86 9.08
N ASN A 128 -1.60 -13.19 9.16
CA ASN A 128 -1.33 -13.91 10.39
C ASN A 128 0.13 -13.71 10.85
N LYS A 129 1.10 -13.74 9.93
CA LYS A 129 2.51 -13.43 10.26
C LYS A 129 2.67 -12.03 10.84
N VAL A 130 2.00 -11.03 10.25
CA VAL A 130 2.05 -9.65 10.76
C VAL A 130 1.41 -9.55 12.14
N GLN A 131 0.24 -10.18 12.36
CA GLN A 131 -0.44 -10.16 13.66
C GLN A 131 0.34 -10.90 14.76
N ASP A 132 0.96 -12.03 14.43
CA ASP A 132 1.87 -12.74 15.32
C ASP A 132 3.06 -11.85 15.71
N MET A 133 3.59 -11.10 14.74
CA MET A 133 4.68 -10.18 14.97
C MET A 133 4.26 -8.96 15.79
N GLN A 134 3.08 -8.39 15.55
CA GLN A 134 2.49 -7.35 16.41
C GLN A 134 2.39 -7.83 17.87
N SER A 135 1.97 -9.09 18.06
CA SER A 135 1.89 -9.70 19.39
C SER A 135 3.26 -9.87 20.06
N LYS A 136 4.30 -10.24 19.30
CA LYS A 136 5.69 -10.31 19.79
C LYS A 136 6.22 -8.93 20.17
N VAL A 137 6.03 -7.93 19.30
CA VAL A 137 6.41 -6.54 19.53
C VAL A 137 5.74 -6.02 20.81
N ALA A 138 4.42 -6.20 20.94
CA ALA A 138 3.67 -5.78 22.13
C ALA A 138 4.17 -6.46 23.42
N ARG A 139 4.52 -7.76 23.36
CA ARG A 139 5.08 -8.48 24.52
C ARG A 139 6.44 -7.94 24.95
N GLN A 140 7.27 -7.55 23.98
CA GLN A 140 8.66 -7.16 24.23
C GLN A 140 8.82 -5.68 24.60
N LEU A 141 8.03 -4.82 23.97
CA LEU A 141 8.03 -3.39 24.25
C LEU A 141 7.10 -3.04 25.42
N GLY A 142 6.04 -3.82 25.63
CA GLY A 142 5.00 -3.51 26.61
C GLY A 142 4.28 -2.22 26.22
N SER A 143 4.19 -1.28 27.16
CA SER A 143 3.66 0.07 26.94
C SER A 143 4.72 1.11 26.57
N ARG A 144 5.98 0.69 26.37
CA ARG A 144 7.07 1.61 26.00
C ARG A 144 6.85 2.16 24.59
N LYS A 145 7.02 3.48 24.46
CA LYS A 145 6.79 4.22 23.21
C LYS A 145 8.06 4.36 22.38
N ASP A 146 9.18 4.61 23.06
CA ASP A 146 10.48 4.77 22.41
C ASP A 146 11.13 3.40 22.24
N VAL A 147 11.30 2.99 20.98
CA VAL A 147 12.03 1.78 20.62
C VAL A 147 13.48 2.14 20.39
N ASP A 148 14.37 1.59 21.21
CA ASP A 148 15.80 1.84 21.05
C ASP A 148 16.49 0.75 20.20
N LYS A 149 17.80 0.91 20.00
CA LYS A 149 18.61 -0.06 19.23
C LYS A 149 18.69 -1.43 19.90
N THR A 150 18.57 -1.50 21.22
CA THR A 150 18.60 -2.74 22.00
C THR A 150 17.30 -3.51 21.78
N ASP A 151 16.17 -2.82 21.81
CA ASP A 151 14.85 -3.39 21.54
C ASP A 151 14.78 -3.94 20.11
N MET A 152 15.21 -3.16 19.11
CA MET A 152 15.24 -3.61 17.71
C MET A 152 16.15 -4.82 17.51
N ARG A 153 17.34 -4.85 18.15
CA ARG A 153 18.23 -6.02 18.08
C ARG A 153 17.59 -7.26 18.69
N ALA A 154 16.91 -7.10 19.82
CA ALA A 154 16.28 -8.23 20.49
C ALA A 154 15.05 -8.73 19.72
N LEU A 155 14.30 -7.85 19.04
CA LEU A 155 13.23 -8.23 18.12
C LEU A 155 13.76 -9.00 16.91
N ILE A 156 14.82 -8.50 16.27
CA ILE A 156 15.47 -9.19 15.14
C ILE A 156 16.02 -10.55 15.58
N ALA A 157 16.66 -10.63 16.75
CA ALA A 157 17.15 -11.89 17.30
C ALA A 157 16.02 -12.90 17.56
N SER A 158 14.82 -12.43 17.93
CA SER A 158 13.65 -13.29 18.14
C SER A 158 13.12 -13.97 16.86
N LEU A 159 13.57 -13.51 15.68
CA LEU A 159 13.22 -14.11 14.40
C LEU A 159 14.02 -15.39 14.11
N GLY A 160 15.12 -15.65 14.84
CA GLY A 160 15.96 -16.83 14.66
C GLY A 160 16.74 -16.81 13.34
N ASP A 161 17.07 -18.00 12.84
CA ASP A 161 17.96 -18.17 11.68
C ASP A 161 17.37 -17.65 10.37
N ASN A 162 16.04 -17.57 10.26
CA ASN A 162 15.32 -17.07 9.08
C ASN A 162 14.91 -15.59 9.21
N TRP A 163 15.69 -14.79 9.94
CA TRP A 163 15.34 -13.39 10.22
C TRP A 163 15.06 -12.56 8.97
N VAL A 164 15.73 -12.84 7.84
CA VAL A 164 15.51 -12.14 6.56
C VAL A 164 14.06 -12.29 6.07
N GLU A 165 13.46 -13.46 6.21
CA GLU A 165 12.06 -13.71 5.82
C GLU A 165 11.07 -13.07 6.79
N GLY A 166 11.47 -12.88 8.05
CA GLY A 166 10.65 -12.26 9.09
C GLY A 166 10.68 -10.72 9.10
N LEU A 167 11.65 -10.10 8.42
CA LEU A 167 11.79 -8.64 8.39
C LEU A 167 10.57 -7.92 7.81
N PRO A 168 9.98 -8.33 6.67
CA PRO A 168 8.80 -7.65 6.14
C PRO A 168 7.61 -7.68 7.12
N ALA A 169 7.40 -8.80 7.80
CA ALA A 169 6.36 -8.92 8.82
C ALA A 169 6.64 -8.04 10.05
N LEU A 170 7.91 -7.91 10.46
CA LEU A 170 8.32 -7.02 11.54
C LEU A 170 8.13 -5.55 11.18
N GLU A 171 8.52 -5.14 9.98
CA GLU A 171 8.31 -3.78 9.48
C GLU A 171 6.82 -3.45 9.41
N ALA A 172 6.02 -4.33 8.79
CA ALA A 172 4.58 -4.16 8.72
C ALA A 172 3.94 -4.09 10.12
N ALA A 173 4.34 -4.97 11.04
CA ALA A 173 3.84 -4.97 12.41
C ALA A 173 4.17 -3.69 13.16
N MET A 174 5.39 -3.19 13.04
CA MET A 174 5.81 -1.92 13.64
C MET A 174 4.97 -0.77 13.09
N ASN A 175 4.83 -0.67 11.77
CA ASN A 175 4.09 0.42 11.11
C ASN A 175 2.58 0.38 11.35
N SER A 176 2.03 -0.80 11.66
CA SER A 176 0.59 -1.01 11.91
C SER A 176 0.21 -1.18 13.38
N THR A 177 1.17 -1.05 14.31
CA THR A 177 0.87 -1.02 15.75
C THR A 177 0.65 0.42 16.20
N ASN A 178 -0.26 0.65 17.15
CA ASN A 178 -0.44 2.00 17.71
C ASN A 178 0.86 2.46 18.40
N GLN A 179 1.43 3.56 17.92
CA GLN A 179 2.61 4.23 18.47
C GLN A 179 2.28 5.68 18.91
N ASP A 180 1.00 6.03 19.02
CA ASP A 180 0.49 7.39 19.28
C ASP A 180 1.00 8.45 18.28
N VAL A 181 1.26 8.05 17.03
CA VAL A 181 1.62 8.95 15.93
C VAL A 181 0.44 9.87 15.64
N SER A 182 0.61 11.16 15.94
CA SER A 182 -0.29 12.23 15.50
C SER A 182 0.39 13.03 14.39
N LEU A 183 -0.27 13.10 13.23
CA LEU A 183 0.08 14.01 12.13
C LEU A 183 -0.88 15.20 12.12
#